data_AF-A0A9P5E2S4-F1
#
_entry.id   AF-A0A9P5E2S4-F1
#
_cell.length_a   1.000
_cell.length_b   1.000
_cell.length_c   1.000
_cell.angle_alpha   90.00
_cell.angle_beta   90.00
_cell.angle_gamma   90.00
#
_symmetry.space_group_name_H-M   'P 1'
#
loop_
_entity.id
_entity.type
_entity.pdbx_description
1 polymer ?
#
loop_
_entity_poly.entity_id
_entity_poly.type
_entity_poly.pdbx_seq_one_letter_code
_entity_poly.pdbx_strand_id
1 'polypeptide(L)'
;MSDNAGAKGPEPGERVAIGITFGNSNSSIAYTVDDKAEVIANEDGGRLLTVSCLIDRQIPTVLSYVDGDEYYGGQAKNFLVRNPDNTIANFRDFLGQEFKSIDPTHSHASAHPKDVSGTVAFSVKVKNEEETSTVSVSEATTRYLRRLVGSASDYLGKKVTSAVVTVPTNFTEKQREA
;
A
#
# COMPACT_ATOMS: atom_id res chain seq x y z
N MET A 1 3.02 -30.78 -17.33
CA MET A 1 4.22 -29.95 -17.30
C MET A 1 3.74 -28.55 -17.55
N SER A 2 3.63 -27.76 -16.49
CA SER A 2 2.92 -26.48 -16.47
C SER A 2 3.81 -25.40 -17.07
N ASP A 3 3.33 -24.76 -18.14
CA ASP A 3 3.91 -23.54 -18.68
C ASP A 3 3.70 -22.39 -17.68
N ASN A 4 4.65 -22.21 -16.77
CA ASN A 4 4.77 -20.98 -15.99
C ASN A 4 5.51 -19.94 -16.85
N ALA A 5 4.86 -19.51 -17.93
CA ALA A 5 5.32 -18.39 -18.74
C ALA A 5 5.05 -17.11 -17.95
N GLY A 6 6.04 -16.69 -17.14
CA GLY A 6 6.06 -15.36 -16.56
C GLY A 6 5.85 -14.34 -17.66
N ALA A 7 4.78 -13.55 -17.58
CA ALA A 7 4.42 -12.59 -18.61
C ALA A 7 5.63 -11.66 -18.87
N LYS A 8 6.17 -11.71 -20.09
CA LYS A 8 7.27 -10.83 -20.51
C LYS A 8 6.79 -9.40 -20.33
N GLY A 9 7.35 -8.69 -19.35
CA GLY A 9 7.00 -7.30 -19.09
C GLY A 9 7.25 -6.42 -20.32
N PRO A 10 6.61 -5.25 -20.43
CA PRO A 10 6.73 -4.38 -21.59
C PRO A 10 8.19 -4.04 -21.89
N GLU A 11 8.50 -3.87 -23.18
CA GLU A 11 9.85 -3.53 -23.62
C GLU A 11 10.28 -2.20 -23.00
N PRO A 12 11.58 -1.99 -22.71
CA PRO A 12 12.05 -0.83 -21.94
C PRO A 12 11.57 0.54 -22.46
N GLY A 13 11.36 0.68 -23.77
CA GLY A 13 10.86 1.92 -24.38
C GLY A 13 9.37 2.20 -24.20
N GLU A 14 8.58 1.23 -23.76
CA GLU A 14 7.13 1.36 -23.54
C GLU A 14 6.77 1.46 -22.05
N ARG A 15 7.78 1.38 -21.16
CA ARG A 15 7.54 1.38 -19.72
C ARG A 15 7.15 2.75 -19.22
N VAL A 16 6.02 2.82 -18.53
CA VAL A 16 5.65 3.98 -17.72
C VAL A 16 6.13 3.69 -16.30
N ALA A 17 7.18 4.40 -15.90
CA ALA A 17 7.83 4.25 -14.60
C ALA A 17 7.42 5.37 -13.62
N ILE A 18 7.22 5.01 -12.36
CA ILE A 18 6.96 5.95 -11.26
C ILE A 18 7.90 5.69 -10.08
N GLY A 19 8.11 6.70 -9.23
CA GLY A 19 8.72 6.55 -7.92
C GLY A 19 7.64 6.38 -6.85
N ILE A 20 7.81 5.42 -5.95
CA ILE A 20 6.91 5.20 -4.81
C ILE A 20 7.74 5.28 -3.53
N THR A 21 7.32 6.15 -2.62
CA THR A 21 7.79 6.12 -1.24
C THR A 21 6.79 5.33 -0.42
N PHE A 22 7.21 4.21 0.19
CA PHE A 22 6.36 3.34 1.01
C PHE A 22 6.82 3.37 2.48
N GLY A 23 6.16 4.23 3.27
CA GLY A 23 6.42 4.38 4.71
C GLY A 23 5.31 3.79 5.58
N ASN A 24 5.56 3.63 6.89
CA ASN A 24 4.55 3.10 7.83
C ASN A 24 3.35 4.02 8.01
N SER A 25 3.57 5.33 8.04
CA SER A 25 2.50 6.30 8.29
C SER A 25 1.90 6.83 6.99
N ASN A 26 2.77 7.20 6.04
CA ASN A 26 2.36 7.78 4.77
C ASN A 26 3.20 7.21 3.63
N SER A 27 2.61 7.23 2.46
CA SER A 27 3.23 6.91 1.18
C SER A 27 3.01 8.07 0.20
N SER A 28 3.85 8.15 -0.81
CA SER A 28 3.74 9.16 -1.87
C SER A 28 4.18 8.58 -3.20
N ILE A 29 3.69 9.18 -4.28
CA ILE A 29 3.98 8.76 -5.65
C ILE A 29 4.53 9.95 -6.42
N ALA A 30 5.60 9.73 -7.17
CA ALA A 30 6.21 10.73 -8.02
C ALA A 30 6.46 10.20 -9.43
N TYR A 31 6.53 11.11 -10.38
CA TYR A 31 6.90 10.83 -11.77
C TYR A 31 7.81 11.94 -12.29
N THR A 32 8.45 11.71 -13.43
CA THR A 32 9.33 12.70 -14.06
C THR A 32 8.66 13.28 -15.30
N VAL A 33 8.62 14.61 -15.38
CA VAL A 33 8.17 15.39 -16.55
C VAL A 33 9.20 16.47 -16.83
N ASP A 34 9.67 16.56 -18.07
CA ASP A 34 10.69 17.54 -18.51
C ASP A 34 11.90 17.64 -17.57
N ASP A 35 12.48 16.49 -17.21
CA ASP A 35 13.60 16.34 -16.27
C ASP A 35 13.36 16.85 -14.84
N LYS A 36 12.10 17.14 -14.50
CA LYS A 36 11.68 17.54 -13.15
C LYS A 36 10.84 16.45 -12.51
N ALA A 37 11.07 16.22 -11.22
CA ALA A 37 10.25 15.33 -10.43
C ALA A 37 8.98 16.06 -9.98
N GLU A 38 7.82 15.49 -10.28
CA GLU A 38 6.53 15.95 -9.79
C GLU A 38 5.85 14.85 -8.96
N VAL A 39 5.14 15.27 -7.92
CA VAL A 39 4.46 14.36 -7.00
C VAL A 39 2.97 14.34 -7.31
N ILE A 40 2.44 13.13 -7.49
CA ILE A 40 1.05 12.84 -7.85
C ILE A 40 0.17 12.91 -6.59
N ALA A 41 -0.98 13.58 -6.70
CA ALA A 41 -2.02 13.57 -5.67
C ALA A 41 -2.99 12.39 -5.90
N ASN A 42 -3.51 11.79 -4.83
CA ASN A 42 -4.53 10.76 -4.93
C ASN A 42 -5.93 11.36 -5.15
N GLU A 43 -6.93 10.49 -5.32
CA GLU A 43 -8.33 10.86 -5.57
C GLU A 43 -8.91 11.74 -4.44
N ASP A 44 -8.44 11.57 -3.20
CA ASP A 44 -8.87 12.37 -2.04
C ASP A 44 -8.41 13.83 -2.11
N GLY A 45 -7.27 14.10 -2.77
CA GLY A 45 -6.64 15.42 -2.83
C GLY A 45 -7.33 16.44 -3.74
N GLY A 46 -8.39 16.02 -4.44
CA GLY A 46 -9.06 16.86 -5.42
C GLY A 46 -8.16 17.16 -6.62
N ARG A 47 -8.76 17.23 -7.79
CA ARG A 47 -8.08 17.51 -9.06
C ARG A 47 -7.67 18.99 -9.17
N LEU A 48 -7.09 19.58 -8.12
CA LEU A 48 -6.71 20.99 -8.12
C LEU A 48 -5.24 21.15 -8.50
N LEU A 49 -5.01 21.40 -9.79
CA LEU A 49 -3.84 22.15 -10.24
C LEU A 49 -3.78 23.44 -9.44
N THR A 50 -2.64 23.72 -8.80
CA THR A 50 -2.16 25.00 -8.22
C THR A 50 -1.81 24.90 -6.73
N VAL A 51 -0.51 24.75 -6.46
CA VAL A 51 0.34 25.33 -5.39
C VAL A 51 -0.06 25.13 -3.90
N SER A 52 -1.28 24.71 -3.54
CA SER A 52 -1.68 24.37 -2.17
C SER A 52 -1.66 22.86 -1.89
N CYS A 53 -0.66 22.15 -2.43
CA CYS A 53 -0.69 20.69 -2.58
C CYS A 53 0.45 20.00 -1.81
N LEU A 54 0.92 20.57 -0.69
CA LEU A 54 1.90 19.89 0.17
C LEU A 54 1.23 18.90 1.14
N ILE A 55 -0.02 19.13 1.53
CA ILE A 55 -0.75 18.28 2.49
C ILE A 55 -1.38 17.07 1.78
N ASP A 56 -1.92 17.23 0.57
CA ASP A 56 -2.69 16.16 -0.13
C ASP A 56 -1.85 15.18 -0.96
N ARG A 57 -0.52 15.28 -0.87
CA ARG A 57 0.42 14.36 -1.54
C ARG A 57 0.93 13.24 -0.65
N GLN A 58 0.49 13.25 0.61
CA GLN A 58 0.83 12.25 1.61
C GLN A 58 -0.36 11.34 1.80
N ILE A 59 -0.28 10.14 1.23
CA ILE A 59 -1.36 9.15 1.27
C ILE A 59 -1.14 8.30 2.52
N PRO A 60 -2.02 8.31 3.53
CA PRO A 60 -1.85 7.46 4.70
C PRO A 60 -1.69 5.99 4.32
N THR A 61 -0.73 5.30 4.94
CA THR A 61 -0.49 3.86 4.73
C THR A 61 -1.44 3.05 5.61
N VAL A 62 -2.72 3.12 5.25
CA VAL A 62 -3.84 2.51 5.98
C VAL A 62 -4.77 1.85 4.97
N LEU A 63 -5.25 0.66 5.30
CA LEU A 63 -6.32 -0.06 4.59
C LEU A 63 -7.48 -0.30 5.55
N SER A 64 -8.71 -0.12 5.11
CA SER A 64 -9.90 -0.43 5.90
C SER A 64 -10.91 -1.19 5.06
N TYR A 65 -11.61 -2.14 5.68
CA TYR A 65 -12.68 -2.89 5.05
C TYR A 65 -14.01 -2.60 5.73
N VAL A 66 -14.99 -2.14 4.96
CA VAL A 66 -16.34 -1.80 5.44
C VAL A 66 -17.32 -2.37 4.45
N ASP A 67 -18.24 -3.23 4.90
CA ASP A 67 -19.31 -3.79 4.08
C ASP A 67 -18.83 -4.37 2.73
N GLY A 68 -17.70 -5.08 2.76
CA GLY A 68 -17.09 -5.70 1.58
C GLY A 68 -16.31 -4.74 0.66
N ASP A 69 -16.39 -3.44 0.92
CA ASP A 69 -15.63 -2.41 0.21
C ASP A 69 -14.27 -2.16 0.88
N GLU A 70 -13.25 -1.92 0.05
CA GLU A 70 -11.88 -1.67 0.47
C GLU A 70 -11.55 -0.18 0.31
N TYR A 71 -11.19 0.45 1.43
CA TYR A 71 -10.77 1.84 1.51
C TYR A 71 -9.27 1.92 1.78
N TYR A 72 -8.61 2.94 1.25
CA TYR A 72 -7.19 3.23 1.50
C TYR A 72 -6.98 4.72 1.79
N GLY A 73 -5.79 5.10 2.25
CA GLY A 73 -5.42 6.50 2.37
C GLY A 73 -6.23 7.28 3.42
N GLY A 74 -6.67 8.48 3.05
CA GLY A 74 -7.39 9.38 3.95
C GLY A 74 -8.73 8.80 4.40
N GLN A 75 -9.44 8.16 3.47
CA GLN A 75 -10.72 7.49 3.75
C GLN A 75 -10.56 6.37 4.79
N ALA A 76 -9.56 5.50 4.61
CA ALA A 76 -9.28 4.42 5.56
C ALA A 76 -8.87 4.94 6.96
N LYS A 77 -8.11 6.04 7.02
CA LYS A 77 -7.71 6.66 8.29
C LYS A 77 -8.90 7.14 9.12
N ASN A 78 -9.95 7.64 8.47
CA ASN A 78 -11.18 8.07 9.16
C ASN A 78 -11.92 6.90 9.83
N PHE A 79 -11.76 5.68 9.31
CA PHE A 79 -12.36 4.48 9.87
C PHE A 79 -11.63 3.92 11.09
N LEU A 80 -10.42 4.40 11.43
CA LEU A 80 -9.72 3.97 12.67
C LEU A 80 -10.57 4.20 13.93
N VAL A 81 -11.42 5.23 13.95
CA VAL A 81 -12.27 5.54 15.12
C VAL A 81 -13.53 4.66 15.18
N ARG A 82 -14.14 4.37 14.02
CA ARG A 82 -15.44 3.69 13.94
C ARG A 82 -15.33 2.19 13.69
N ASN A 83 -14.25 1.76 13.07
CA ASN A 83 -14.01 0.39 12.62
C ASN A 83 -12.52 -0.01 12.80
N PRO A 84 -11.97 0.08 14.02
CA PRO A 84 -10.56 -0.21 14.28
C PRO A 84 -10.18 -1.66 13.92
N ASP A 85 -11.05 -2.63 14.23
CA ASP A 85 -10.76 -4.06 14.06
C ASP A 85 -10.57 -4.48 12.60
N ASN A 86 -11.23 -3.80 11.66
CA ASN A 86 -11.11 -4.07 10.22
C ASN A 86 -10.23 -3.05 9.50
N THR A 87 -9.48 -2.23 10.25
CA THR A 87 -8.57 -1.24 9.69
C THR A 87 -7.13 -1.65 9.99
N ILE A 88 -6.32 -1.85 8.97
CA ILE A 88 -4.91 -2.23 9.05
C ILE A 88 -4.05 -0.97 8.87
N ALA A 89 -3.22 -0.65 9.86
CA ALA A 89 -2.28 0.46 9.84
C ALA A 89 -0.87 0.01 10.28
N ASN A 90 0.16 0.81 10.00
CA ASN A 90 1.54 0.56 10.45
C ASN A 90 2.09 -0.84 10.11
N PHE A 91 1.65 -1.43 9.00
CA PHE A 91 1.97 -2.82 8.64
C PHE A 91 3.25 -2.97 7.80
N ARG A 92 3.84 -1.86 7.35
CA ARG A 92 4.97 -1.86 6.42
C ARG A 92 6.24 -2.45 7.03
N ASP A 93 6.51 -2.22 8.31
CA ASP A 93 7.67 -2.83 8.98
C ASP A 93 7.49 -4.31 9.30
N PHE A 94 6.24 -4.79 9.36
CA PHE A 94 5.97 -6.22 9.56
C PHE A 94 6.27 -7.05 8.30
N LEU A 95 6.42 -6.39 7.14
CA LEU A 95 6.74 -7.06 5.89
C LEU A 95 8.08 -7.77 6.01
N GLY A 96 8.12 -9.06 5.69
CA GLY A 96 9.31 -9.91 5.78
C GLY A 96 9.78 -10.27 7.19
N GLN A 97 9.12 -9.78 8.25
CA GLN A 97 9.46 -10.11 9.64
C GLN A 97 8.74 -11.37 10.13
N GLU A 98 9.36 -12.03 11.10
CA GLU A 98 8.71 -13.11 11.86
C GLU A 98 7.87 -12.51 12.98
N PHE A 99 6.77 -13.18 13.34
CA PHE A 99 5.85 -12.70 14.38
C PHE A 99 6.54 -12.43 15.72
N LYS A 100 7.63 -13.13 16.04
CA LYS A 100 8.37 -12.94 17.30
C LYS A 100 9.18 -11.64 17.35
N SER A 101 9.45 -11.02 16.21
CA SER A 101 10.30 -9.84 16.08
C SER A 101 9.52 -8.54 15.92
N ILE A 102 8.20 -8.61 15.79
CA ILE A 102 7.37 -7.42 15.57
C ILE A 102 7.11 -6.68 16.88
N ASP A 103 7.03 -5.36 16.78
CA ASP A 103 6.48 -4.50 17.84
C ASP A 103 5.03 -4.11 17.49
N PRO A 104 4.02 -4.68 18.16
CA PRO A 104 2.62 -4.40 17.88
C PRO A 104 2.12 -3.08 18.49
N THR A 105 2.96 -2.32 19.21
CA THR A 105 2.55 -1.12 19.98
C THR A 105 1.78 -0.12 19.11
N HIS A 106 2.26 0.15 17.90
CA HIS A 106 1.65 1.11 16.99
C HIS A 106 0.40 0.57 16.26
N SER A 107 0.10 -0.72 16.39
CA SER A 107 -1.09 -1.35 15.80
C SER A 107 -2.23 -1.50 16.82
N HIS A 108 -2.04 -1.10 18.08
CA HIS A 108 -3.04 -1.30 19.14
C HIS A 108 -4.35 -0.52 18.93
N ALA A 109 -4.32 0.56 18.14
CA ALA A 109 -5.52 1.33 17.79
C ALA A 109 -6.19 0.84 16.49
N SER A 110 -5.77 -0.32 15.98
CA SER A 110 -6.15 -0.86 14.67
C SER A 110 -6.16 -2.39 14.72
N ALA A 111 -6.36 -3.06 13.59
CA ALA A 111 -6.31 -4.51 13.48
C ALA A 111 -4.99 -5.05 14.03
N HIS A 112 -5.09 -5.91 15.06
CA HIS A 112 -3.92 -6.48 15.70
C HIS A 112 -3.24 -7.53 14.81
N PRO A 113 -1.90 -7.52 14.70
CA PRO A 113 -1.17 -8.58 14.03
C PRO A 113 -1.31 -9.89 14.82
N LYS A 114 -1.44 -10.99 14.09
CA LYS A 114 -1.56 -12.37 14.61
C LYS A 114 -0.53 -13.27 13.95
N ASP A 115 -0.15 -14.31 14.68
CA ASP A 115 0.70 -15.38 14.16
C ASP A 115 -0.16 -16.37 13.38
N VAL A 116 0.14 -16.52 12.09
CA VAL A 116 -0.43 -17.55 11.23
C VAL A 116 0.72 -18.34 10.64
N SER A 117 1.01 -19.49 11.25
CA SER A 117 2.07 -20.40 10.82
C SER A 117 3.47 -19.75 10.74
N GLY A 118 3.81 -18.87 11.68
CA GLY A 118 5.07 -18.15 11.74
C GLY A 118 5.11 -16.86 10.91
N THR A 119 4.02 -16.54 10.20
CA THR A 119 3.89 -15.31 9.39
C THR A 119 2.92 -14.35 10.04
N VAL A 120 3.20 -13.05 9.92
CA VAL A 120 2.32 -11.99 10.43
C VAL A 120 1.11 -11.83 9.52
N ALA A 121 -0.09 -11.89 10.10
CA ALA A 121 -1.35 -11.67 9.40
C ALA A 121 -2.35 -10.90 10.26
N PHE A 122 -3.41 -10.40 9.64
CA PHE A 122 -4.50 -9.68 10.29
C PHE A 122 -5.82 -10.42 10.07
N SER A 123 -6.72 -10.41 11.05
CA SER A 123 -8.08 -10.92 10.89
C SER A 123 -9.01 -9.74 10.60
N VAL A 124 -9.49 -9.63 9.36
CA VAL A 124 -10.35 -8.53 8.91
C VAL A 124 -11.53 -9.06 8.08
N LYS A 125 -12.68 -8.40 8.13
CA LYS A 125 -13.86 -8.75 7.34
C LYS A 125 -13.76 -8.15 5.93
N VAL A 126 -13.18 -8.91 5.00
CA VAL A 126 -12.99 -8.47 3.60
C VAL A 126 -14.27 -8.58 2.78
N LYS A 127 -15.18 -9.48 3.14
CA LYS A 127 -16.46 -9.70 2.44
C LYS A 127 -17.63 -9.25 3.30
N ASN A 128 -18.78 -9.05 2.68
CA ASN A 128 -20.10 -8.84 3.31
C ASN A 128 -20.62 -10.03 4.14
N GLU A 129 -19.73 -10.95 4.49
CA GLU A 129 -20.03 -12.13 5.28
C GLU A 129 -19.56 -11.88 6.73
N GLU A 130 -20.21 -12.54 7.70
CA GLU A 130 -19.80 -12.43 9.11
C GLU A 130 -18.43 -13.08 9.38
N GLU A 131 -17.90 -13.84 8.41
CA GLU A 131 -16.65 -14.57 8.52
C GLU A 131 -15.43 -13.64 8.42
N THR A 132 -14.54 -13.74 9.42
CA THR A 132 -13.28 -12.99 9.42
C THR A 132 -12.29 -13.66 8.48
N SER A 133 -11.79 -12.90 7.51
CA SER A 133 -10.75 -13.36 6.59
C SER A 133 -9.37 -13.08 7.17
N THR A 134 -8.43 -14.00 6.95
CA THR A 134 -7.03 -13.80 7.31
C THR A 134 -6.29 -13.16 6.14
N VAL A 135 -5.75 -11.96 6.36
CA VAL A 135 -4.98 -11.21 5.36
C VAL A 135 -3.52 -11.13 5.83
N SER A 136 -2.60 -11.72 5.06
CA SER A 136 -1.17 -11.60 5.38
C SER A 136 -0.66 -10.18 5.16
N VAL A 137 0.45 -9.81 5.80
CA VAL A 137 1.07 -8.48 5.60
C VAL A 137 1.47 -8.26 4.12
N SER A 138 1.92 -9.30 3.42
CA SER A 138 2.27 -9.21 2.00
C SER A 138 1.04 -8.99 1.11
N GLU A 139 -0.09 -9.63 1.43
CA GLU A 139 -1.36 -9.39 0.73
C GLU A 139 -1.90 -7.98 0.99
N ALA A 140 -1.85 -7.50 2.24
CA ALA A 140 -2.22 -6.12 2.58
C ALA A 140 -1.34 -5.10 1.83
N THR A 141 -0.02 -5.33 1.79
CA THR A 141 0.92 -4.50 1.03
C THR A 141 0.60 -4.51 -0.45
N THR A 142 0.32 -5.69 -1.02
CA THR A 142 -0.03 -5.84 -2.44
C THR A 142 -1.30 -5.06 -2.79
N ARG A 143 -2.34 -5.15 -1.96
CA ARG A 143 -3.59 -4.40 -2.14
C ARG A 143 -3.34 -2.91 -2.07
N TYR A 144 -2.60 -2.45 -1.08
CA TYR A 144 -2.26 -1.04 -0.91
C TYR A 144 -1.46 -0.49 -2.11
N LEU A 145 -0.41 -1.19 -2.54
CA LEU A 145 0.40 -0.78 -3.68
C LEU A 145 -0.40 -0.79 -5.00
N ARG A 146 -1.31 -1.75 -5.19
CA ARG A 146 -2.21 -1.76 -6.36
C ARG A 146 -3.08 -0.51 -6.42
N ARG A 147 -3.60 -0.04 -5.28
CA ARG A 147 -4.38 1.21 -5.22
C ARG A 147 -3.52 2.42 -5.59
N LEU A 148 -2.31 2.53 -5.03
CA LEU A 148 -1.37 3.60 -5.39
C LEU A 148 -1.06 3.62 -6.89
N VAL A 149 -0.73 2.47 -7.46
CA VAL A 149 -0.43 2.34 -8.91
C VAL A 149 -1.65 2.65 -9.77
N GLY A 150 -2.86 2.31 -9.31
CA GLY A 150 -4.12 2.68 -9.93
C GLY A 150 -4.28 4.21 -10.02
N SER A 151 -4.17 4.90 -8.87
CA SER A 151 -4.26 6.37 -8.83
C SER A 151 -3.22 7.05 -9.73
N ALA A 152 -2.00 6.51 -9.78
CA ALA A 152 -0.96 7.02 -10.67
C ALA A 152 -1.29 6.79 -12.15
N SER A 153 -1.86 5.63 -12.49
CA SER A 153 -2.27 5.30 -13.86
C SER A 153 -3.41 6.20 -14.33
N ASP A 154 -4.37 6.48 -13.46
CA ASP A 154 -5.50 7.36 -13.73
C ASP A 154 -5.06 8.82 -13.90
N TYR A 155 -4.08 9.27 -13.09
CA TYR A 155 -3.49 10.60 -13.22
C TYR A 155 -2.73 10.77 -14.54
N LEU A 156 -1.92 9.77 -14.92
CA LEU A 156 -1.11 9.80 -16.14
C LEU A 156 -1.91 9.49 -17.40
N GLY A 157 -3.13 8.94 -17.27
CA GLY A 157 -3.94 8.45 -18.39
C GLY A 157 -3.30 7.26 -19.12
N LYS A 158 -2.33 6.60 -18.50
CA LYS A 158 -1.57 5.47 -19.06
C LYS A 158 -1.36 4.42 -17.98
N LYS A 159 -1.36 3.15 -18.36
CA LYS A 159 -1.07 2.05 -17.42
C LYS A 159 0.38 2.13 -16.96
N VAL A 160 0.59 2.30 -15.66
CA VAL A 160 1.92 2.19 -15.04
C VAL A 160 2.37 0.73 -15.07
N THR A 161 3.62 0.51 -15.50
CA THR A 161 4.17 -0.84 -15.70
C THR A 161 5.36 -1.14 -14.82
N SER A 162 6.00 -0.11 -14.28
CA SER A 162 7.23 -0.23 -13.50
C SER A 162 7.26 0.81 -12.40
N ALA A 163 7.89 0.48 -11.28
CA ALA A 163 8.05 1.41 -10.17
C ALA A 163 9.42 1.23 -9.51
N VAL A 164 9.98 2.32 -9.00
CA VAL A 164 11.11 2.31 -8.08
C VAL A 164 10.56 2.60 -6.69
N VAL A 165 10.78 1.68 -5.74
CA VAL A 165 10.26 1.80 -4.37
C VAL A 165 11.40 2.12 -3.41
N THR A 166 11.23 3.13 -2.56
CA THR A 166 12.22 3.47 -1.54
C THR A 166 12.16 2.48 -0.37
N VAL A 167 13.31 2.03 0.13
CA VAL A 167 13.42 1.21 1.35
C VAL A 167 14.44 1.81 2.32
N PRO A 168 14.22 1.68 3.65
CA PRO A 168 15.20 2.03 4.66
C PRO A 168 16.50 1.27 4.50
N THR A 169 17.58 1.85 5.00
CA THR A 169 18.92 1.25 4.95
C THR A 169 19.05 0.00 5.82
N ASN A 170 18.23 -0.13 6.87
CA ASN A 170 18.21 -1.26 7.81
C ASN A 170 17.32 -2.43 7.36
N PHE A 171 16.71 -2.37 6.17
CA PHE A 171 15.92 -3.49 5.65
C PHE A 171 16.80 -4.71 5.37
N THR A 172 16.40 -5.84 5.95
CA THR A 172 17.04 -7.15 5.66
C THR A 172 16.65 -7.64 4.27
N GLU A 173 17.41 -8.58 3.71
CA GLU A 173 17.14 -9.11 2.37
C GLU A 173 15.75 -9.75 2.27
N LYS A 174 15.32 -10.47 3.31
CA LYS A 174 13.97 -11.05 3.41
C LYS A 174 12.86 -9.98 3.33
N GLN A 175 13.10 -8.77 3.83
CA GLN A 175 12.14 -7.66 3.74
C GLN A 175 12.18 -6.93 2.39
N ARG A 176 13.28 -7.08 1.63
CA ARG A 176 13.39 -6.54 0.27
C ARG A 176 12.77 -7.47 -0.76
N GLU A 177 12.85 -8.77 -0.52
CA GLU A 177 12.23 -9.81 -1.36
C GLU A 177 10.71 -9.92 -1.15
N ALA A 178 10.23 -9.66 0.06
CA ALA A 178 8.80 -9.75 0.44
C ALA A 178 7.97 -8.57 -0.07
#